data_AF-A0A724TGB5-F1
#
_entry.id   AF-A0A724TGB5-F1
#
_cell.length_a   1.000
_cell.length_b   1.000
_cell.length_c   1.000
_cell.angle_alpha   90.00
_cell.angle_beta   90.00
_cell.angle_gamma   90.00
#
_symmetry.space_group_name_H-M   'P 1'
#
loop_
_entity.id
_entity.type
_entity.pdbx_description
1 polymer ?
#
loop_
_entity_poly.entity_id
_entity_poly.type
_entity_poly.pdbx_seq_one_letter_code
_entity_poly.pdbx_strand_id
1 'polypeptide(L)'
;RFAEAKAFPIIPCNLCGSQPNLQRQVIADMLRDWDKRYPGRIETMFSAMQNVVPSHLCDTNLFDFKGITHGSEVVDGGDLAFDREEIPLQPAGWQPEEDDTALEALRLDVIEVK
;
A
#
# COMPACT_ATOMS: atom_id res chain seq x y z
N ARG A 1 -8.44 23.97 9.35
CA ARG A 1 -8.82 24.37 7.98
C ARG A 1 -10.23 23.94 7.59
N PHE A 2 -10.60 22.66 7.53
CA PHE A 2 -12.00 22.28 7.21
C PHE A 2 -13.01 22.77 8.26
N ALA A 3 -12.72 22.55 9.54
CA ALA A 3 -13.64 22.92 10.61
C ALA A 3 -13.84 24.44 10.76
N GLU A 4 -12.78 25.22 10.52
CA GLU A 4 -12.83 26.69 10.47
C GLU A 4 -13.67 27.16 9.28
N ALA A 5 -13.45 26.59 8.09
CA ALA A 5 -14.21 26.95 6.89
C ALA A 5 -15.71 26.61 6.99
N LYS A 6 -16.07 25.58 7.77
CA LYS A 6 -17.45 25.18 8.05
C LYS A 6 -18.04 25.85 9.30
N ALA A 7 -17.27 26.72 9.98
CA ALA A 7 -17.68 27.44 11.19
C ALA A 7 -18.29 26.52 12.27
N PHE A 8 -17.74 25.31 12.46
CA PHE A 8 -18.23 24.43 13.52
C PHE A 8 -17.88 25.00 14.91
N PRO A 9 -18.76 24.87 15.91
CA PRO A 9 -18.44 25.23 17.28
C PRO A 9 -17.43 24.22 17.85
N ILE A 10 -16.15 24.56 17.79
CA ILE A 10 -15.08 23.71 18.34
C ILE A 10 -14.96 23.99 19.84
N ILE A 11 -15.20 22.95 20.66
CA ILE A 11 -14.93 23.01 22.10
C ILE A 11 -13.44 22.69 22.31
N PRO A 12 -12.65 23.59 22.94
CA PRO A 12 -11.24 23.33 23.18
C PRO A 12 -11.09 22.19 24.20
N CYS A 13 -10.50 21.07 23.77
CA CYS A 13 -10.24 19.95 24.65
C CYS A 13 -8.89 20.13 25.34
N ASN A 14 -8.90 20.83 26.47
CA ASN A 14 -7.78 20.98 27.39
C ASN A 14 -7.93 20.07 28.65
N LEU A 15 -9.02 19.32 28.78
CA LEU A 15 -9.31 18.51 29.97
C LEU A 15 -8.44 17.25 30.13
N CYS A 16 -7.86 16.72 29.05
CA CYS A 16 -7.07 15.47 29.08
C CYS A 16 -5.67 15.59 28.47
N GLY A 17 -5.29 16.78 27.97
CA GLY A 17 -3.98 17.04 27.35
C GLY A 17 -2.94 17.68 28.27
N SER A 18 -3.32 18.11 29.48
CA SER A 18 -2.47 18.84 30.42
C SER A 18 -1.77 17.96 31.46
N GLN A 19 -1.94 16.63 31.39
CA GLN A 19 -1.30 15.73 32.35
C GLN A 19 0.17 15.53 31.97
N PRO A 20 1.09 15.56 32.96
CA PRO A 20 2.49 15.24 32.72
C PRO A 20 2.65 13.77 32.27
N ASN A 21 3.63 13.49 31.40
CA ASN A 21 3.94 12.15 30.86
C ASN A 21 2.86 11.53 29.97
N LEU A 22 2.19 12.34 29.15
CA LEU A 22 1.23 11.83 28.17
C LEU A 22 1.95 10.99 27.10
N GLN A 23 1.95 9.66 27.25
CA GLN A 23 2.48 8.72 26.25
C GLN A 23 1.86 8.95 24.86
N ARG A 24 0.60 9.39 24.81
CA ARG A 24 -0.07 9.75 23.56
C ARG A 24 0.61 10.90 22.83
N GLN A 25 1.11 11.92 23.54
CA GLN A 25 1.83 13.04 22.90
C GLN A 25 3.18 12.56 22.37
N VAL A 26 3.91 11.77 23.17
CA VAL A 26 5.19 11.19 22.77
C VAL A 26 5.05 10.34 21.50
N ILE A 27 4.04 9.47 21.44
CA ILE A 27 3.78 8.66 20.24
C ILE A 27 3.37 9.54 19.05
N ALA A 28 2.53 10.56 19.27
CA ALA A 28 2.13 11.47 18.20
C ALA A 28 3.34 12.22 17.59
N ASP A 29 4.30 12.63 18.43
CA ASP A 29 5.51 13.28 17.96
C ASP A 29 6.46 12.31 17.26
N MET A 30 6.59 11.08 17.75
CA MET A 30 7.33 10.01 17.06
C MET A 30 6.77 9.73 15.66
N LEU A 31 5.44 9.61 15.52
CA LEU A 31 4.78 9.39 14.24
C LEU A 31 5.01 10.57 13.27
N ARG A 32 4.92 11.81 13.76
CA ARG A 32 5.20 13.01 12.96
C ARG A 32 6.65 13.07 12.51
N ASP A 33 7.61 12.67 13.34
CA ASP A 33 9.02 12.61 12.96
C ASP A 33 9.26 11.58 11.85
N TRP A 34 8.67 10.40 12.00
CA TRP A 34 8.74 9.34 11.00
C TRP A 34 8.18 9.74 9.64
N ASP A 35 7.05 10.45 9.61
CA ASP A 35 6.46 10.96 8.37
C ASP A 35 7.32 12.04 7.71
N LYS A 36 7.92 12.94 8.50
CA LYS A 36 8.87 13.93 7.97
C LYS A 36 10.09 13.29 7.32
N ARG A 37 10.61 12.22 7.93
CA ARG A 37 11.79 11.51 7.43
C ARG A 37 11.46 10.60 6.24
N TYR A 38 10.25 10.06 6.21
CA TYR A 38 9.77 9.14 5.19
C TYR A 38 8.31 9.47 4.86
N PRO A 39 8.07 10.39 3.90
CA PRO A 39 6.72 10.80 3.52
C PRO A 39 5.86 9.60 3.08
N GLY A 40 4.63 9.52 3.57
CA GLY A 40 3.71 8.42 3.23
C GLY A 40 3.78 7.23 4.19
N ARG A 41 4.65 7.30 5.20
CA ARG A 41 4.84 6.21 6.17
C ARG A 41 3.62 6.04 7.07
N ILE A 42 2.96 7.14 7.49
CA ILE A 42 1.77 7.04 8.33
C ILE A 42 0.63 6.35 7.58
N GLU A 43 0.45 6.68 6.30
CA GLU A 43 -0.53 6.08 5.42
C GLU A 43 -0.26 4.59 5.22
N THR A 44 1.00 4.23 4.99
CA THR A 44 1.42 2.82 4.88
C THR A 44 1.15 2.05 6.17
N MET A 45 1.49 2.64 7.33
CA MET A 45 1.18 2.05 8.63
C MET A 45 -0.33 1.88 8.84
N PHE A 46 -1.13 2.87 8.44
CA PHE A 46 -2.59 2.80 8.53
C PHE A 46 -3.16 1.69 7.64
N SER A 47 -2.69 1.59 6.39
CA SER A 47 -3.08 0.50 5.48
C SER A 47 -2.68 -0.87 6.01
N ALA A 48 -1.49 -1.00 6.62
CA ALA A 48 -1.06 -2.25 7.25
C ALA A 48 -1.96 -2.64 8.43
N MET A 49 -2.41 -1.68 9.25
CA MET A 49 -3.34 -1.94 10.34
C MET A 49 -4.73 -2.44 9.88
N GLN A 50 -5.12 -2.17 8.63
CA GLN A 50 -6.38 -2.67 8.06
C GLN A 50 -6.25 -4.10 7.49
N ASN A 51 -5.02 -4.53 7.17
CA ASN A 51 -4.73 -5.81 6.51
C ASN A 51 -3.81 -6.65 7.40
N VAL A 52 -4.32 -7.07 8.57
CA VAL A 52 -3.53 -7.81 9.56
C VAL A 52 -3.53 -9.31 9.23
N VAL A 53 -2.35 -9.89 9.05
CA VAL A 53 -2.17 -11.34 8.88
C VAL A 53 -1.72 -11.97 10.21
N PRO A 54 -2.42 -12.99 10.74
CA PRO A 54 -2.09 -13.58 12.05
C PRO A 54 -0.64 -14.10 12.18
N SER A 55 -0.05 -14.58 11.08
CA SER A 55 1.34 -15.08 11.05
C SER A 55 2.37 -13.99 11.39
N HIS A 56 2.11 -12.72 11.06
CA HIS A 56 2.99 -11.59 11.34
C HIS A 56 2.95 -11.11 12.79
N LEU A 57 1.93 -11.52 13.56
CA LEU A 57 1.76 -11.11 14.96
C LEU A 57 2.57 -11.95 15.95
N CYS A 58 3.23 -13.02 15.49
CA CYS A 58 3.97 -13.98 16.32
C CYS A 58 3.15 -14.54 17.50
N ASP A 59 1.82 -14.61 17.36
CA ASP A 59 0.92 -15.11 18.40
C ASP A 59 0.55 -16.58 18.14
N THR A 60 1.02 -17.48 19.00
CA THR A 60 0.77 -18.92 18.87
C THR A 60 -0.68 -19.34 19.10
N ASN A 61 -1.51 -18.46 19.69
CA ASN A 61 -2.94 -18.74 19.85
C ASN A 61 -3.73 -18.40 18.59
N LEU A 62 -3.27 -17.40 17.83
CA LEU A 62 -3.91 -16.96 16.60
C LEU A 62 -3.37 -17.71 15.37
N PHE A 63 -2.14 -18.23 15.44
CA PHE A 63 -1.53 -18.98 14.35
C PHE A 63 -0.74 -20.19 14.88
N ASP A 64 -1.08 -21.39 14.40
CA ASP A 64 -0.40 -22.63 14.80
C ASP A 64 0.93 -22.81 14.05
N PHE A 65 1.98 -22.21 14.60
CA PHE A 65 3.33 -22.36 14.05
C PHE A 65 3.87 -23.80 14.15
N LYS A 66 3.35 -24.64 15.05
CA LYS A 66 3.87 -26.01 15.26
C LYS A 66 3.32 -27.00 14.24
N GLY A 67 2.11 -26.75 13.74
CA GLY A 67 1.45 -27.58 12.72
C GLY A 67 1.94 -27.35 11.29
N ILE A 68 2.80 -26.35 11.05
CA ILE A 68 3.33 -26.07 9.71
C ILE A 68 4.20 -27.24 9.23
N THR A 69 3.91 -27.74 8.04
CA THR A 69 4.67 -28.82 7.39
C THR A 69 5.04 -28.41 5.97
N HIS A 70 6.12 -28.99 5.42
CA HIS A 70 6.51 -28.70 4.06
C HIS A 70 5.41 -29.15 3.08
N GLY A 71 4.87 -28.20 2.30
CA GLY A 71 3.77 -28.46 1.36
C GLY A 71 2.37 -28.29 1.93
N SER A 72 2.22 -27.76 3.15
CA SER A 72 0.91 -27.35 3.68
C SER A 72 0.25 -26.29 2.80
N GLU A 73 -1.08 -26.33 2.70
CA GLU A 73 -1.84 -25.29 2.01
C GLU A 73 -1.58 -23.91 2.63
N VAL A 74 -1.63 -22.89 1.78
CA VAL A 74 -1.37 -21.51 2.17
C VAL A 74 -2.54 -21.02 3.05
N VAL A 75 -2.29 -20.87 4.35
CA VAL A 75 -3.28 -20.37 5.31
C VAL A 75 -3.52 -18.88 5.07
N ASP A 76 -4.79 -18.48 4.92
CA ASP A 76 -5.22 -17.08 4.68
C ASP A 76 -4.50 -16.37 3.51
N GLY A 77 -4.15 -17.11 2.45
CA GLY A 77 -3.51 -16.54 1.26
C GLY A 77 -2.01 -16.24 1.43
N GLY A 78 -1.46 -16.41 2.63
CA GLY A 78 -0.01 -16.39 2.88
C GLY A 78 0.60 -15.01 2.82
N ASP A 79 1.90 -14.94 3.07
CA ASP A 79 2.66 -13.70 2.94
C ASP A 79 3.23 -13.57 1.52
N LEU A 80 2.51 -12.85 0.66
CA LEU A 80 2.89 -12.61 -0.73
C LEU A 80 4.00 -11.55 -0.88
N ALA A 81 4.48 -10.94 0.21
CA ALA A 81 5.37 -9.77 0.14
C ALA A 81 6.70 -10.05 -0.61
N PHE A 82 7.10 -11.32 -0.68
CA PHE A 82 8.33 -11.75 -1.37
C PHE A 82 8.07 -12.76 -2.49
N ASP A 83 6.81 -13.01 -2.85
CA ASP A 83 6.48 -13.94 -3.92
C ASP A 83 6.81 -13.34 -5.28
N ARG A 84 7.35 -14.18 -6.16
CA ARG A 84 7.72 -13.76 -7.51
C ARG A 84 6.45 -13.58 -8.33
N GLU A 85 6.17 -12.35 -8.76
CA GLU A 85 5.07 -12.08 -9.68
C GLU A 85 5.23 -12.91 -10.97
N GLU A 86 4.19 -13.67 -11.32
CA GLU A 86 4.11 -14.34 -12.61
C GLU A 86 3.78 -13.29 -13.68
N ILE A 87 4.82 -12.70 -14.27
CA ILE A 87 4.65 -11.78 -15.39
C ILE A 87 4.14 -12.61 -16.58
N PRO A 88 2.96 -12.30 -17.15
CA PRO A 88 2.47 -13.03 -18.30
C PRO A 88 3.48 -12.89 -19.45
N LEU A 89 3.81 -14.02 -20.08
CA LEU A 89 4.72 -14.07 -21.23
C LEU A 89 4.26 -13.19 -22.39
N GLN A 90 2.95 -12.91 -22.46
CA GLN A 90 2.34 -12.03 -23.43
C GLN A 90 1.77 -10.80 -22.71
N PRO A 91 2.21 -9.58 -23.09
CA PRO A 91 1.65 -8.37 -22.51
C PRO A 91 0.18 -8.19 -22.91
N ALA A 92 -0.62 -7.57 -22.03
CA ALA A 92 -2.00 -7.26 -22.32
C ALA A 92 -2.09 -6.36 -23.57
N GLY A 93 -2.80 -6.83 -24.60
CA GLY A 93 -2.92 -6.14 -25.89
C GLY A 93 -1.94 -6.62 -26.96
N TRP A 94 -1.12 -7.64 -26.71
CA TRP A 94 -0.35 -8.31 -27.75
C TRP A 94 -1.28 -8.95 -28.78
N GLN A 95 -1.24 -8.46 -30.01
CA GLN A 95 -1.93 -9.05 -31.16
C GLN A 95 -0.85 -9.66 -32.07
N PRO A 96 -1.03 -10.91 -32.54
CA PRO A 96 -0.11 -11.47 -33.52
C PRO A 96 -0.12 -10.60 -34.79
N GLU A 97 1.07 -10.41 -35.36
CA GLU A 97 1.35 -9.65 -36.60
C GLU A 97 0.72 -10.34 -37.84
N GLU A 98 -0.60 -10.56 -37.84
CA GLU A 98 -1.36 -10.90 -39.05
C GLU A 98 -2.01 -9.64 -39.67
N ASP A 99 -1.89 -8.48 -39.02
CA ASP A 99 -2.45 -7.20 -39.45
C ASP A 99 -1.38 -6.21 -40.00
N ASP A 100 -0.29 -6.75 -40.56
CA ASP A 100 0.77 -5.97 -41.21
C ASP A 100 0.19 -5.12 -42.37
N THR A 101 -0.92 -5.56 -42.98
CA THR A 101 -1.65 -4.82 -44.00
C THR A 101 -2.29 -3.52 -43.51
N ALA A 102 -2.76 -3.45 -42.25
CA ALA A 102 -3.33 -2.22 -41.70
C ALA A 102 -2.24 -1.24 -41.25
N LEU A 103 -1.09 -1.75 -40.81
CA LEU A 103 0.09 -0.94 -40.45
C LEU A 103 0.74 -0.28 -41.68
N GLU A 104 0.72 -0.95 -42.83
CA GLU A 104 1.20 -0.39 -44.09
C GLU A 104 0.36 0.81 -44.56
N ALA A 105 -0.95 0.80 -44.32
CA ALA A 105 -1.85 1.91 -44.65
C ALA A 105 -1.68 3.14 -43.71
N LEU A 106 -1.07 2.94 -42.53
CA LEU A 106 -0.80 3.98 -41.53
C LEU A 106 0.65 4.47 -41.56
N ARG A 107 1.51 3.94 -42.45
CA ARG A 107 2.84 4.49 -42.68
C ARG A 107 2.70 5.88 -43.30
N LEU A 108 3.03 6.90 -42.53
CA LEU A 108 3.14 8.27 -43.01
C LEU A 108 4.22 8.34 -44.09
N ASP A 109 3.85 8.80 -45.28
CA ASP A 109 4.79 9.11 -46.35
C ASP A 109 5.71 10.25 -45.90
N VAL A 110 6.92 9.90 -45.50
CA VAL A 110 7.97 10.88 -45.20
C VAL A 110 8.40 11.49 -46.53
N ILE A 111 7.89 12.68 -46.82
CA ILE A 111 8.35 13.48 -47.96
C ILE A 111 9.74 14.02 -47.59
N GLU A 112 10.79 13.50 -48.23
CA GLU A 112 12.14 14.06 -48.11
C GLU A 112 12.15 15.48 -48.69
N VAL A 113 12.25 16.47 -47.81
CA VAL A 113 12.50 17.86 -48.20
C VAL A 113 14.00 17.99 -48.50
N LYS A 114 14.30 18.39 -49.72
CA LYS A 114 15.63 18.55 -50.30
C LYS A 114 16.44 19.69 -49.67
#